data_AF-A0A392N6J9-F1
#
_entry.id   AF-A0A392N6J9-F1
#
_cell.length_a   1.000
_cell.length_b   1.000
_cell.length_c   1.000
_cell.angle_alpha   90.00
_cell.angle_beta   90.00
_cell.angle_gamma   90.00
#
_symmetry.space_group_name_H-M   'P 1'
#
loop_
_entity.id
_entity.type
_entity.pdbx_description
1 polymer ?
#
loop_
_entity_poly.entity_id
_entity_poly.type
_entity_poly.pdbx_seq_one_letter_code
_entity_poly.pdbx_strand_id
1 'polypeptide(L)'
;MTYYWYNFMPLSRGTAAAGFVVMLGLLLAANMEFTGSIPQGFQVDWEAILNLDPNSFVDSVKSWLYPSLKVTTSWKDYHDVASTFATTGSVVAALSSYDDE
;
A
#
# COMPACT_ATOMS: atom_id res chain seq x y z
N MET A 1 11.63 -3.47 3.02
CA MET A 1 11.58 -2.73 1.74
C MET A 1 11.07 -1.30 1.92
N THR A 2 9.96 -1.09 2.61
CA THR A 2 9.32 0.23 2.80
C THR A 2 10.25 1.29 3.43
N TYR A 3 11.07 0.90 4.43
CA TYR A 3 12.09 1.77 5.04
C TYR A 3 13.01 2.42 3.99
N TYR A 4 13.56 1.61 3.08
CA TYR A 4 14.47 2.10 2.05
C TYR A 4 13.75 2.95 1.00
N TRP A 5 12.51 2.61 0.64
CA TRP A 5 11.71 3.42 -0.28
C TRP A 5 11.52 4.85 0.23
N TYR A 6 11.16 5.01 1.50
CA TYR A 6 10.99 6.32 2.10
C TYR A 6 12.30 7.08 2.24
N ASN A 7 13.40 6.41 2.58
CA ASN A 7 14.71 7.06 2.70
C ASN A 7 15.32 7.47 1.34
N PHE A 8 15.14 6.68 0.29
CA PHE A 8 15.67 7.00 -1.04
C PHE A 8 14.84 8.01 -1.81
N MET A 9 13.56 8.19 -1.43
CA MET A 9 12.61 9.08 -2.12
C MET A 9 12.70 9.02 -3.65
N PRO A 10 12.45 7.84 -4.27
CA PRO A 10 12.72 7.64 -5.69
C PRO A 10 11.84 8.47 -6.63
N LEU A 11 10.69 8.97 -6.16
CA LEU A 11 9.81 9.85 -6.92
C LEU A 11 9.93 11.30 -6.42
N SER A 12 9.98 12.25 -7.36
CA SER A 12 10.01 13.69 -7.06
C SER A 12 8.77 14.18 -6.29
N ARG A 13 7.63 13.48 -6.44
CA ARG A 13 6.38 13.72 -5.70
C ARG A 13 5.64 12.41 -5.46
N GLY A 14 5.00 12.29 -4.29
CA GLY A 14 4.14 11.14 -3.99
C GLY A 14 4.86 9.88 -3.53
N THR A 15 6.18 9.93 -3.26
CA THR A 15 6.94 8.81 -2.67
C THR A 15 6.22 8.22 -1.44
N ALA A 16 5.71 9.08 -0.55
CA ALA A 16 5.03 8.67 0.68
C ALA A 16 3.80 7.78 0.40
N ALA A 17 2.91 8.27 -0.47
CA ALA A 17 1.69 7.57 -0.87
C ALA A 17 2.01 6.29 -1.66
N ALA A 18 2.87 6.38 -2.66
CA ALA A 18 3.27 5.23 -3.48
C ALA A 18 3.93 4.13 -2.63
N GLY A 19 4.82 4.51 -1.71
CA GLY A 19 5.48 3.57 -0.80
C GLY A 19 4.50 2.86 0.12
N PHE A 20 3.49 3.58 0.62
CA PHE A 20 2.44 3.00 1.44
C PHE A 20 1.56 2.03 0.64
N VAL A 21 1.12 2.41 -0.56
CA VAL A 21 0.32 1.55 -1.44
C VAL A 21 1.07 0.29 -1.83
N VAL A 22 2.37 0.38 -2.15
CA VAL A 22 3.21 -0.80 -2.43
C VAL A 22 3.30 -1.72 -1.22
N MET A 23 3.46 -1.18 -0.01
CA MET A 23 3.46 -1.98 1.21
C MET A 23 2.14 -2.72 1.42
N LEU A 24 1.00 -2.03 1.25
CA LEU A 24 -0.33 -2.65 1.32
C LEU A 24 -0.52 -3.72 0.24
N GLY A 25 -0.03 -3.48 -0.98
CA GLY A 25 -0.09 -4.45 -2.08
C GLY A 25 0.71 -5.72 -1.78
N LEU A 26 1.88 -5.60 -1.16
CA LEU A 26 2.67 -6.75 -0.72
C LEU A 26 1.97 -7.55 0.39
N LEU A 27 1.32 -6.87 1.33
CA LEU A 27 0.53 -7.51 2.38
C LEU A 27 -0.67 -8.24 1.77
N LEU A 28 -1.38 -7.61 0.84
CA LEU A 28 -2.52 -8.21 0.16
C LEU A 28 -2.10 -9.43 -0.67
N ALA A 29 -0.96 -9.37 -1.37
CA ALA A 29 -0.39 -10.51 -2.08
C ALA A 29 -0.04 -11.68 -1.13
N ALA A 30 0.23 -11.39 0.14
CA ALA A 30 0.43 -12.37 1.19
C ALA A 30 -0.87 -12.78 1.92
N ASN A 31 -2.05 -12.47 1.37
CA ASN A 31 -3.38 -12.71 1.96
C ASN A 31 -3.65 -11.92 3.25
N MET A 32 -2.95 -10.82 3.48
CA MET A 32 -3.16 -9.93 4.62
C MET A 32 -3.80 -8.63 4.14
N GLU A 33 -5.10 -8.50 4.37
CA GLU A 33 -5.84 -7.28 4.07
C GLU A 33 -5.70 -6.30 5.23
N PHE A 34 -5.36 -5.06 4.91
CA PHE A 34 -5.34 -3.97 5.87
C PHE A 34 -6.72 -3.32 5.93
N THR A 35 -7.38 -3.42 7.10
CA THR A 35 -8.73 -2.88 7.32
C THR A 35 -8.75 -1.73 8.31
N GLY A 36 -7.59 -1.28 8.78
CA GLY A 36 -7.46 -0.22 9.77
C GLY A 36 -7.26 1.17 9.16
N SER A 37 -6.92 2.10 10.03
CA SER A 37 -6.51 3.46 9.68
C SER A 37 -5.14 3.75 10.25
N ILE A 38 -4.38 4.62 9.60
CA ILE A 38 -3.15 5.15 10.17
C ILE A 38 -3.51 5.96 11.44
N PRO A 39 -2.83 5.75 12.58
CA PRO A 39 -3.10 6.50 13.80
C PRO A 39 -2.99 8.02 13.60
N GLN A 40 -3.80 8.77 14.34
CA GLN A 40 -3.75 10.24 14.25
C GLN A 40 -2.38 10.75 14.69
N GLY A 41 -1.79 11.65 13.90
CA GLY A 41 -0.45 12.19 14.16
C GLY A 41 0.70 11.27 13.78
N PHE A 42 0.42 10.11 13.17
CA PHE A 42 1.42 9.18 12.68
C PHE A 42 1.63 9.34 11.17
N GLN A 43 2.88 9.43 10.74
CA GLN A 43 3.24 9.50 9.33
C GLN A 43 4.36 8.48 9.05
N VAL A 44 4.04 7.47 8.24
CA VAL A 44 4.90 6.28 8.03
C VAL A 44 6.25 6.64 7.40
N ASP A 45 6.27 7.65 6.54
CA ASP A 45 7.47 8.18 5.91
C ASP A 45 8.38 8.89 6.92
N TRP A 46 7.84 9.72 7.81
CA TRP A 46 8.61 10.35 8.89
C TRP A 46 9.21 9.33 9.84
N GLU A 47 8.48 8.28 10.18
CA GLU A 47 9.00 7.19 10.99
C GLU A 47 10.17 6.48 10.31
N ALA A 48 10.13 6.31 8.99
CA ALA A 48 11.26 5.73 8.27
C ALA A 48 12.47 6.67 8.18
N ILE A 49 12.26 7.99 8.09
CA ILE A 49 13.32 9.00 7.98
C ILE A 49 13.99 9.27 9.34
N LEU A 50 13.21 9.26 10.42
CA LEU A 50 13.68 9.59 11.77
C LEU A 50 14.32 8.41 12.48
N ASN A 51 13.97 7.16 12.11
CA ASN A 51 14.62 5.98 12.64
C ASN A 51 15.96 5.72 11.93
N LEU A 52 17.02 5.51 12.72
CA LEU A 52 18.37 5.27 12.22
C LEU A 52 18.57 3.86 11.67
N ASP A 53 17.71 2.93 12.07
CA ASP A 53 17.79 1.53 11.67
C ASP A 53 16.43 0.97 11.22
N PRO A 54 16.42 0.02 10.29
CA PRO A 54 15.19 -0.59 9.79
C PRO A 54 14.37 -1.33 10.86
N ASN A 55 15.00 -1.85 11.92
CA ASN A 55 14.29 -2.63 12.92
C ASN A 55 13.45 -1.72 13.82
N SER A 56 14.00 -0.57 14.23
CA SER A 56 13.28 0.46 14.98
C SER A 56 12.06 0.97 14.21
N PHE A 57 12.19 1.16 12.90
CA PHE A 57 11.05 1.50 12.02
C PHE A 57 9.98 0.39 11.98
N VAL A 58 10.39 -0.87 11.84
CA VAL A 58 9.45 -2.00 11.86
C VAL A 58 8.74 -2.07 13.21
N ASP A 59 9.45 -1.80 14.30
CA ASP A 59 8.89 -1.82 15.64
C ASP A 59 7.86 -0.71 15.88
N SER A 60 8.07 0.49 15.33
CA SER A 60 7.09 1.57 15.43
C SER A 60 5.84 1.27 14.57
N VAL A 61 6.03 0.75 13.36
CA VAL A 61 4.93 0.46 12.43
C VAL A 61 4.12 -0.78 12.82
N LYS A 62 4.76 -1.86 13.27
CA LYS A 62 4.07 -3.13 13.59
C LYS A 62 3.03 -2.97 14.70
N SER A 63 3.26 -2.03 15.62
CA SER A 63 2.43 -1.81 16.82
C SER A 63 0.97 -1.50 16.47
N TRP A 64 0.73 -0.73 15.41
CA TRP A 64 -0.60 -0.35 14.93
C TRP A 64 -0.99 -1.08 13.64
N LEU A 65 -0.01 -1.46 12.82
CA LEU A 65 -0.26 -2.11 11.54
C LEU A 65 -0.76 -3.54 11.76
N TYR A 66 -0.09 -4.35 12.60
CA TYR A 66 -0.42 -5.77 12.74
C TYR A 66 -1.81 -6.04 13.31
N PRO A 67 -2.29 -5.31 14.35
CA PRO A 67 -3.67 -5.45 14.82
C PRO A 67 -4.71 -5.09 13.75
N SER A 68 -4.31 -4.31 12.73
CA SER A 68 -5.15 -3.87 11.62
C SER A 68 -5.09 -4.80 10.41
N LEU A 69 -4.32 -5.89 10.47
CA LEU A 69 -4.23 -6.88 9.40
C LEU A 69 -5.19 -8.03 9.67
N LYS A 70 -6.02 -8.32 8.68
CA LYS A 70 -6.91 -9.47 8.66
C LYS A 70 -6.45 -10.44 7.59
N VAL A 71 -6.29 -11.72 7.97
CA VAL A 71 -6.04 -12.77 6.98
C VAL A 71 -7.33 -12.98 6.19
N THR A 72 -7.26 -12.78 4.88
CA THR A 72 -8.40 -12.98 3.99
C THR A 72 -7.96 -13.59 2.66
N THR A 73 -8.83 -14.43 2.11
CA THR A 73 -8.75 -14.90 0.72
C THR A 73 -9.92 -14.42 -0.11
N SER A 74 -10.73 -13.49 0.40
CA SER A 74 -11.90 -12.91 -0.32
C SER A 74 -11.51 -12.33 -1.68
N TRP A 75 -10.26 -11.89 -1.84
CA TRP A 75 -9.78 -11.38 -3.11
C TRP A 75 -9.77 -12.42 -4.23
N LYS A 76 -9.77 -13.72 -3.90
CA LYS A 76 -9.83 -14.82 -4.89
C LYS A 76 -11.20 -14.95 -5.55
N ASP A 77 -12.23 -14.40 -4.95
CA ASP A 77 -13.59 -14.42 -5.49
C ASP A 77 -13.78 -13.32 -6.54
N TYR A 78 -12.84 -12.37 -6.67
CA TYR A 78 -12.87 -11.37 -7.73
C TYR A 78 -12.42 -11.97 -9.06
N HIS A 79 -13.04 -11.48 -10.14
CA HIS A 79 -12.66 -11.85 -11.49
C HIS A 79 -11.21 -11.44 -11.78
N ASP A 80 -10.49 -12.34 -12.45
CA ASP A 80 -9.14 -12.04 -12.91
C ASP A 80 -9.16 -10.83 -13.84
N VAL A 81 -8.25 -9.87 -13.59
CA VAL A 81 -8.19 -8.61 -14.34
C VAL A 81 -7.88 -8.88 -15.81
N ALA A 82 -7.01 -9.85 -16.11
CA ALA A 82 -6.68 -10.21 -17.49
C ALA A 82 -7.86 -10.88 -18.20
N SER A 83 -8.69 -11.64 -17.47
CA SER A 83 -9.95 -12.19 -18.01
C SER A 83 -11.03 -11.12 -18.27
N THR A 84 -11.00 -10.01 -17.53
CA THR A 84 -12.01 -8.93 -17.61
C THR A 84 -11.64 -7.88 -18.66
N PHE A 85 -10.35 -7.56 -18.80
CA PHE A 85 -9.86 -6.53 -19.70
C PHE A 85 -8.93 -7.12 -20.77
N ALA A 86 -9.47 -7.31 -21.97
CA ALA A 86 -8.75 -7.94 -23.08
C ALA A 86 -7.53 -7.14 -23.57
N THR A 87 -7.48 -5.82 -23.31
CA THR A 87 -6.38 -4.96 -23.76
C THR A 87 -5.98 -3.95 -22.68
N THR A 88 -4.72 -3.50 -22.70
CA THR A 88 -4.26 -2.39 -21.86
C THR A 88 -5.12 -1.12 -22.06
N GLY A 89 -5.59 -0.88 -23.29
CA GLY A 89 -6.49 0.23 -23.59
C GLY A 89 -7.81 0.15 -22.84
N SER A 90 -8.38 -1.05 -22.66
CA SER A 90 -9.60 -1.24 -21.88
C SER A 90 -9.42 -0.98 -20.38
N VAL A 91 -8.25 -1.32 -19.82
CA VAL A 91 -7.91 -0.98 -18.43
C VAL A 91 -7.79 0.54 -18.25
N VAL A 92 -7.07 1.22 -19.16
CA VAL A 92 -6.92 2.68 -19.11
C VAL A 92 -8.27 3.38 -19.25
N ALA A 93 -9.13 2.93 -20.17
CA ALA A 93 -10.46 3.49 -20.35
C ALA A 93 -11.31 3.38 -19.07
N ALA A 94 -11.30 2.22 -18.40
CA ALA A 94 -12.04 2.01 -17.15
C ALA A 94 -11.50 2.83 -15.97
N LEU A 95 -10.19 3.07 -15.91
CA LEU A 95 -9.57 3.91 -14.86
C LEU A 95 -9.65 5.41 -15.17
N SER A 96 -9.98 5.78 -16.41
CA SER A 96 -10.07 7.18 -16.85
C SER A 96 -11.51 7.66 -16.99
N SER A 97 -12.52 6.78 -16.85
CA SER A 97 -13.92 7.17 -16.75
C SER A 97 -14.13 7.84 -15.40
N TYR A 98 -14.17 9.17 -15.41
CA TYR A 98 -14.65 9.98 -14.30
C TYR A 98 -16.14 10.20 -14.53
N ASP A 99 -17.00 9.70 -13.65
CA ASP A 99 -18.43 10.06 -13.66
C ASP A 99 -18.59 11.38 -12.89
N ASP A 100 -18.98 12.45 -13.59
CA ASP A 100 -19.29 13.78 -13.04
C ASP A 100 -20.72 13.81 -12.43
N GLU A 101 -21.03 12.91 -11.48
CA GLU A 101 -22.26 13.03 -10.66
C GLU A 101 -22.02 13.68 -9.30
#